data_AF-A0A318T9P7-F1
#
_entry.id   AF-A0A318T9P7-F1
#
_cell.length_a   1.000
_cell.length_b   1.000
_cell.length_c   1.000
_cell.angle_alpha   90.00
_cell.angle_beta   90.00
_cell.angle_gamma   90.00
#
_symmetry.space_group_name_H-M   'P 1'
#
loop_
_entity.id
_entity.type
_entity.pdbx_description
1 polymer ?
#
loop_
_entity_poly.entity_id
_entity_poly.type
_entity_poly.pdbx_seq_one_letter_code
_entity_poly.pdbx_strand_id
1 'polypeptide(L)' 'MITMYFCYERADNGRWDAVVYRTNFGEPRVWPDNRERTKLVEVPPECIGADDEPLFGALKGRFSPPAEG' A
#
# COMPACT_ATOMS: atom_id res chain seq x y z
N MET A 1 8.73 7.45 -14.97
CA MET A 1 9.01 7.31 -13.53
C MET A 1 7.89 6.45 -12.97
N ILE A 2 8.20 5.32 -12.36
CA ILE A 2 7.18 4.46 -11.74
C ILE A 2 6.80 5.12 -10.42
N THR A 3 5.53 5.42 -10.23
CA THR A 3 5.01 5.89 -8.94
C THR A 3 4.56 4.67 -8.14
N MET A 4 4.80 4.70 -6.83
CA MET A 4 4.35 3.65 -5.92
C MET A 4 3.31 4.20 -4.96
N TYR A 5 2.25 3.45 -4.74
CA TYR A 5 1.21 3.77 -3.76
C TYR A 5 1.07 2.66 -2.74
N PHE A 6 1.04 3.03 -1.47
CA PHE A 6 0.85 2.12 -0.34
C PHE A 6 -0.58 2.21 0.22
N CYS A 7 -1.09 1.08 0.67
CA CYS A 7 -2.31 0.98 1.47
C CYS A 7 -2.34 -0.34 2.23
N TYR A 8 -3.33 -0.49 3.11
CA TYR A 8 -3.74 -1.78 3.63
C TYR A 8 -4.99 -2.28 2.92
N GLU A 9 -5.02 -3.56 2.60
CA GLU A 9 -6.17 -4.27 2.05
C GLU A 9 -6.69 -5.32 3.03
N ARG A 10 -8.00 -5.46 3.12
CA ARG A 10 -8.62 -6.51 3.93
C ARG A 10 -8.52 -7.83 3.18
N ALA A 11 -7.77 -8.78 3.74
CA ALA A 11 -7.72 -10.14 3.26
C ALA A 11 -8.96 -10.93 3.69
N ASP A 12 -9.22 -12.04 3.00
CA ASP A 12 -10.41 -12.89 3.23
C ASP A 12 -10.47 -13.47 4.65
N ASN A 13 -9.33 -13.57 5.32
CA ASN A 13 -9.22 -14.01 6.71
C ASN A 13 -9.50 -12.89 7.74
N GLY A 14 -9.92 -11.71 7.28
CA GLY A 14 -10.12 -10.57 8.16
C GLY A 14 -8.82 -10.04 8.76
N ARG A 15 -7.72 -10.01 8.00
CA ARG A 15 -6.50 -9.27 8.36
C ARG A 15 -6.25 -8.11 7.41
N TRP A 16 -5.53 -7.10 7.88
CA TRP A 16 -5.08 -6.00 7.05
C TRP A 16 -3.67 -6.30 6.52
N ASP A 17 -3.58 -6.57 5.22
CA ASP A 17 -2.32 -6.81 4.54
C ASP A 17 -1.79 -5.53 3.91
N ALA A 18 -0.51 -5.28 4.12
CA ALA A 18 0.20 -4.17 3.51
C ALA A 18 0.41 -4.45 2.01
N VAL A 19 -0.03 -3.53 1.16
CA VAL A 19 0.06 -3.66 -0.29
C VAL A 19 0.73 -2.42 -0.88
N VAL A 20 1.59 -2.63 -1.86
CA VAL A 20 2.16 -1.55 -2.68
C VAL A 20 1.82 -1.79 -4.14
N TYR A 21 1.28 -0.77 -4.76
CA TYR A 21 0.98 -0.72 -6.17
C TYR A 21 2.06 0.04 -6.92
N ARG A 22 2.55 -0.53 -8.02
CA ARG A 22 3.43 0.15 -8.98
C ARG A 22 2.61 0.57 -10.19
N THR A 23 2.71 1.83 -10.57
CA THR A 23 1.90 2.39 -11.66
C THR A 23 2.66 3.46 -12.42
N ASN A 24 2.42 3.50 -13.73
CA ASN A 24 2.87 4.59 -14.60
C ASN A 24 1.71 5.54 -14.98
N PHE A 25 0.52 5.29 -14.47
CA PHE A 25 -0.74 5.91 -14.92
C PHE A 25 -1.44 6.72 -13.82
N GLY A 26 -0.75 7.04 -12.73
CA GLY A 26 -1.32 7.71 -11.55
C GLY A 26 -1.96 6.73 -10.56
N GLU A 27 -2.77 7.27 -9.64
CA GLU A 27 -3.34 6.52 -8.52
C GLU A 27 -4.10 5.25 -8.96
N PRO A 28 -3.77 4.06 -8.41
CA PRO A 28 -4.35 2.79 -8.84
C PRO A 28 -5.81 2.65 -8.37
N ARG A 29 -6.67 2.32 -9.32
CA ARG A 29 -8.07 1.96 -9.06
C ARG A 29 -8.15 0.58 -8.40
N VAL A 30 -9.01 0.44 -7.38
CA VAL A 30 -9.30 -0.86 -6.76
C VAL A 30 -10.17 -1.68 -7.70
N TRP A 31 -9.86 -2.96 -7.87
CA TRP A 31 -10.77 -3.93 -8.45
C TRP A 31 -10.70 -5.24 -7.65
N PRO A 32 -11.83 -5.88 -7.32
CA PRO A 32 -13.21 -5.39 -7.50
C PRO A 32 -13.55 -4.21 -6.55
N ASP A 33 -14.52 -3.36 -6.91
CA ASP A 33 -14.88 -2.15 -6.14
C ASP A 33 -15.39 -2.45 -4.70
N ASN A 34 -15.70 -3.71 -4.38
CA ASN A 34 -16.12 -4.16 -3.04
C ASN A 34 -14.94 -4.55 -2.14
N ARG A 35 -13.69 -4.45 -2.60
CA ARG A 35 -12.52 -4.79 -1.80
C ARG A 35 -12.22 -3.67 -0.80
N GLU A 36 -12.22 -4.01 0.49
CA GLU A 36 -11.91 -3.02 1.54
C GLU A 36 -10.42 -2.67 1.51
N ARG A 37 -10.14 -1.37 1.40
CA ARG A 37 -8.78 -0.81 1.33
C ARG A 37 -8.73 0.52 2.05
N THR A 38 -7.61 0.81 2.71
CA THR A 38 -7.36 2.15 3.24
C THR A 38 -7.12 3.16 2.12
N LYS A 39 -7.11 4.45 2.46
CA LYS A 39 -6.67 5.48 1.51
C LYS A 39 -5.27 5.14 0.97
N LEU A 40 -5.08 5.36 -0.32
CA LEU A 40 -3.76 5.28 -0.93
C LEU A 40 -2.90 6.47 -0.51
N VAL A 41 -1.64 6.19 -0.25
CA VAL A 41 -0.62 7.19 -0.01
C VAL A 41 0.53 6.94 -0.96
N GLU A 42 1.09 8.00 -1.54
CA GLU A 42 2.33 7.86 -2.29
C GLU A 42 3.43 7.37 -1.36
N VAL A 43 4.20 6.38 -1.82
CA VAL A 43 5.33 5.82 -1.07
C VAL A 43 6.41 6.91 -0.96
N PRO A 44 6.78 7.32 0.26
CA PRO A 44 7.84 8.31 0.44
C PRO A 44 9.18 7.77 -0.10
N PRO A 45 10.06 8.62 -0.68
CA PRO A 45 11.36 8.18 -1.20
C PRO A 45 12.22 7.44 -0.17
N GLU A 46 12.14 7.81 1.12
CA GLU A 46 12.84 7.11 2.20
C GLU A 46 12.35 5.67 2.46
N CYS A 47 11.19 5.31 1.89
CA CYS A 47 10.61 3.97 1.95
C CYS A 47 10.84 3.17 0.67
N ILE A 48 11.71 3.63 -0.23
CA ILE A 48 12.08 2.93 -1.47
C ILE A 48 13.54 2.49 -1.33
N GLY A 49 13.78 1.19 -1.54
CA GLY A 49 15.10 0.58 -1.51
C GLY A 49 15.95 0.99 -2.70
N ALA A 50 17.26 0.71 -2.61
CA ALA A 50 18.20 0.99 -3.70
C ALA A 50 17.94 0.15 -4.96
N ASP A 51 17.14 -0.90 -4.85
CA ASP A 51 16.65 -1.80 -5.88
C ASP A 51 15.28 -1.39 -6.46
N ASP A 52 14.79 -0.19 -6.12
CA ASP A 52 13.44 0.28 -6.45
C ASP A 52 12.34 -0.64 -5.86
N GLU A 53 12.64 -1.37 -4.76
CA GLU A 53 11.66 -2.17 -4.02
C GLU A 53 11.08 -1.41 -2.81
N PRO A 54 9.78 -1.54 -2.51
CA PRO A 54 9.20 -0.91 -1.34
C PRO A 54 9.70 -1.53 -0.04
N LEU A 55 10.14 -0.69 0.88
CA LEU A 55 10.57 -1.09 2.21
C LEU A 55 9.33 -1.22 3.13
N PHE A 56 8.70 -2.39 3.11
CA PHE A 56 7.50 -2.67 3.92
C PHE A 56 7.68 -2.44 5.42
N GLY A 57 8.88 -2.67 5.97
CA GLY A 57 9.17 -2.38 7.37
C GLY A 57 9.05 -0.89 7.70
N ALA A 58 9.61 -0.02 6.84
CA ALA A 58 9.52 1.42 6.99
C ALA A 58 8.07 1.93 6.79
N LEU A 59 7.37 1.38 5.80
CA LEU A 59 5.97 1.70 5.53
C LEU A 59 5.06 1.34 6.72
N LYS A 60 5.17 0.12 7.25
CA LYS A 60 4.40 -0.34 8.42
C LYS A 60 4.75 0.43 9.70
N GLY A 61 5.99 0.93 9.80
CA GLY A 61 6.40 1.80 10.90
C GLY A 61 5.78 3.21 10.83
N ARG A 62 5.49 3.69 9.62
CA ARG A 62 4.93 5.03 9.38
C ARG A 62 3.40 5.06 9.32
N PHE A 63 2.81 4.02 8.75
CA PHE A 63 1.38 3.91 8.53
C PHE A 63 0.87 2.68 9.28
N SER A 64 0.05 2.91 10.31
CA SER A 64 -0.54 1.80 11.06
C SER A 64 -1.73 1.20 10.30
N PRO A 65 -1.93 -0.13 10.37
CA PRO A 65 -3.16 -0.74 9.87
C PRO A 65 -4.36 -0.22 10.68
N PRO A 66 -5.56 -0.24 10.10
CA PRO A 66 -6.79 -0.06 10.88
C PRO A 66 -6.89 -1.12 11.99
N ALA A 67 -7.62 -0.81 13.06
CA ALA A 67 -7.90 -1.78 14.12
C ALA A 67 -8.52 -3.05 13.52
N GLU A 68 -8.11 -4.22 14.03
CA GLU A 68 -8.79 -5.48 13.75
C GLU A 68 -10.17 -5.39 14.41
N GLY A 69 -11.19 -5.09 13.61
CA GLY A 69 -12.59 -5.13 14.02
C GLY A 69 -13.10 -6.55 14.15
#